data_AF-K2RSB9-F1
#
_entry.id   AF-K2RSB9-F1
#
_cell.length_a   1.000
_cell.length_b   1.000
_cell.length_c   1.000
_cell.angle_alpha   90.00
_cell.angle_beta   90.00
_cell.angle_gamma   90.00
#
_symmetry.space_group_name_H-M   'P 1'
#
loop_
_entity.id
_entity.type
_entity.pdbx_description
1 polymer ?
#
loop_
_entity_poly.entity_id
_entity_poly.type
_entity_poly.pdbx_seq_one_letter_code
_entity_poly.pdbx_strand_id
1 'polypeptide(L)'
;MLNGYVGSIFGINFPVFTRASWGMRGSYFAVFVRGVVACIWFGTQSFQGGQCLQIMISAIWPSFNNFPNHLPAGAHVTSAELLCFFLFIVIQLPLLWIHASNLRYLFFAKTLLMPIFGLTLFIWALVAAHGFGPTFSKPTHIKDGTPVAIVFFQCVTTAIGPKATLALNMSDFTRYAKYPRQVFWTQPVGLIILVTMCGVLGATVSSAAEVIYGEVTWNPLEVAVLWNNRAAQFFAGLCWAFAVIGTNISANSVSFSNDLALWFPRYINNRRGAYICAILGICAVPWNIQYNAKSFSSFLGGYSLFLGSIAGIIGVDFWICRSRRLSVSSLYSARGVHRYTGGVNFRAVLAFVCGIAPNMPGLAAACGQSGIPTGAIYLYSLSWLVSTLVAGSVYWATWKVAPFPVDEKQKLYIEGSEAETSSHNATQYETGKGEDAKILAYTGVEKPLRGHE
;
A
#
# COMPACT_ATOMS: atom_id res chain seq x y z
N MET A 1 -6.56 -2.29 -9.46
CA MET A 1 -7.36 -1.88 -10.65
C MET A 1 -8.76 -1.45 -10.27
N LEU A 2 -9.56 -2.38 -9.72
CA LEU A 2 -10.96 -2.15 -9.33
C LEU A 2 -11.14 -0.92 -8.41
N ASN A 3 -10.34 -0.80 -7.34
CA ASN A 3 -10.42 0.35 -6.43
C ASN A 3 -9.90 1.65 -7.07
N GLY A 4 -8.91 1.55 -7.98
CA GLY A 4 -8.36 2.70 -8.68
C GLY A 4 -9.37 3.38 -9.60
N TYR A 5 -10.32 2.62 -10.16
CA TYR A 5 -11.43 3.16 -10.95
C TYR A 5 -12.25 4.18 -10.15
N VAL A 6 -12.58 3.85 -8.90
CA VAL A 6 -13.42 4.70 -8.04
C VAL A 6 -12.78 6.06 -7.82
N GLY A 7 -11.48 6.09 -7.48
CA GLY A 7 -10.76 7.36 -7.36
C GLY A 7 -10.76 8.16 -8.66
N SER A 8 -10.50 7.52 -9.80
CA SER A 8 -10.42 8.23 -11.09
C SER A 8 -11.75 8.80 -11.60
N ILE A 9 -12.88 8.20 -11.22
CA ILE A 9 -14.21 8.59 -11.72
C ILE A 9 -14.92 9.50 -10.73
N PHE A 10 -14.88 9.18 -9.43
CA PHE A 10 -15.61 9.91 -8.39
C PHE A 10 -14.74 10.94 -7.65
N GLY A 11 -13.41 10.95 -7.85
CA GLY A 11 -12.51 11.92 -7.22
C GLY A 11 -12.34 11.74 -5.70
N ILE A 12 -12.82 10.63 -5.13
CA ILE A 12 -12.79 10.38 -3.67
C ILE A 12 -11.57 9.55 -3.26
N ASN A 13 -11.14 9.72 -2.00
CA ASN A 13 -10.07 8.93 -1.38
C ASN A 13 -10.61 7.64 -0.75
N PHE A 14 -9.71 6.75 -0.33
CA PHE A 14 -10.08 5.46 0.26
C PHE A 14 -10.94 5.59 1.53
N PRO A 15 -10.61 6.46 2.51
CA PRO A 15 -11.43 6.62 3.70
C PRO A 15 -12.87 6.99 3.41
N VAL A 16 -13.12 7.91 2.46
CA VAL A 16 -14.47 8.28 2.04
C VAL A 16 -15.14 7.14 1.27
N PHE A 17 -14.41 6.41 0.43
CA PHE A 17 -14.95 5.26 -0.29
C PHE A 17 -15.41 4.15 0.67
N THR A 18 -14.69 3.89 1.77
CA THR A 18 -15.08 2.86 2.75
C THR A 18 -16.41 3.16 3.47
N ARG A 19 -16.86 4.42 3.52
CA ARG A 19 -18.17 4.78 4.07
C ARG A 19 -19.32 4.16 3.30
N ALA A 20 -19.13 3.92 2.00
CA ALA A 20 -20.13 3.29 1.15
C ALA A 20 -20.50 1.89 1.65
N SER A 21 -19.53 1.10 2.09
CA SER A 21 -19.73 -0.30 2.50
C SER A 21 -19.86 -0.46 4.02
N TRP A 22 -19.05 0.25 4.80
CA TRP A 22 -19.00 0.10 6.26
C TRP A 22 -19.94 1.05 7.02
N GLY A 23 -20.43 2.10 6.34
CA GLY A 23 -21.18 3.19 6.96
C GLY A 23 -20.30 4.27 7.56
N MET A 24 -20.92 5.38 7.96
CA MET A 24 -20.23 6.61 8.42
C MET A 24 -19.30 6.41 9.62
N ARG A 25 -19.69 5.55 10.58
CA ARG A 25 -18.88 5.22 11.76
C ARG A 25 -18.09 3.94 11.55
N GLY A 26 -18.66 2.96 10.85
CA GLY A 26 -17.97 1.70 10.56
C GLY A 26 -16.70 1.88 9.73
N SER A 27 -16.65 2.90 8.86
CA SER A 27 -15.45 3.24 8.09
C SER A 27 -14.23 3.52 8.97
N TYR A 28 -14.41 4.00 10.20
CA TYR A 28 -13.28 4.23 11.12
C TYR A 28 -12.49 2.96 11.40
N PHE A 29 -13.17 1.82 11.53
CA PHE A 29 -12.52 0.53 11.76
C PHE A 29 -11.70 0.08 10.54
N ALA A 30 -12.30 0.12 9.33
CA ALA A 30 -11.59 -0.27 8.11
C ALA A 30 -10.34 0.59 7.86
N VAL A 31 -10.47 1.90 8.11
CA VAL A 31 -9.38 2.87 7.99
C VAL A 31 -8.32 2.69 9.08
N PHE A 32 -8.71 2.33 10.31
CA PHE A 32 -7.78 2.01 11.38
C PHE A 32 -6.92 0.79 11.06
N VAL A 33 -7.54 -0.32 10.66
CA VAL A 33 -6.83 -1.55 10.29
C VAL A 33 -5.80 -1.26 9.20
N ARG A 34 -6.19 -0.50 8.17
CA ARG A 34 -5.30 -0.11 7.08
C ARG A 34 -4.19 0.85 7.55
N GLY A 35 -4.54 1.84 8.37
CA GLY A 35 -3.63 2.86 8.87
C GLY A 35 -2.50 2.29 9.73
N VAL A 36 -2.80 1.31 10.59
CA VAL A 36 -1.78 0.60 11.39
C VAL A 36 -0.73 -0.04 10.47
N VAL A 37 -1.16 -0.73 9.42
CA VAL A 37 -0.25 -1.39 8.48
C VAL A 37 0.58 -0.35 7.71
N ALA A 38 0.00 0.80 7.36
CA ALA A 38 0.74 1.89 6.71
C ALA A 38 1.84 2.48 7.61
N CYS A 39 1.60 2.64 8.93
CA CYS A 39 2.62 3.08 9.87
C CYS A 39 3.76 2.07 10.01
N ILE A 40 3.44 0.78 10.11
CA ILE A 40 4.46 -0.27 10.20
C ILE A 40 5.33 -0.28 8.94
N TRP A 41 4.72 -0.24 7.76
CA TRP A 41 5.46 -0.10 6.50
C TRP A 41 6.29 1.16 6.44
N PHE A 42 5.81 2.27 7.01
CA PHE A 42 6.60 3.48 7.09
C PHE A 42 7.91 3.26 7.86
N GLY A 43 7.81 2.67 9.05
CA GLY A 43 8.96 2.29 9.86
C GLY A 43 9.91 1.32 9.15
N THR A 44 9.36 0.25 8.57
CA THR A 44 10.12 -0.78 7.83
C THR A 44 10.91 -0.16 6.67
N GLN A 45 10.29 0.69 5.87
CA GLN A 45 10.96 1.39 4.78
C GLN A 45 12.01 2.38 5.31
N SER A 46 11.73 3.12 6.38
CA SER A 46 12.73 4.02 6.99
C SER A 46 13.94 3.25 7.55
N PHE A 47 13.74 2.04 8.08
CA PHE A 47 14.84 1.16 8.52
C PHE A 47 15.71 0.70 7.34
N GLN A 48 15.10 0.30 6.22
CA GLN A 48 15.85 0.00 4.98
C GLN A 48 16.62 1.22 4.47
N GLY A 49 16.03 2.42 4.60
CA GLY A 49 16.72 3.68 4.31
C GLY A 49 17.93 3.91 5.21
N GLY A 50 17.81 3.59 6.49
CA GLY A 50 18.93 3.57 7.44
C GLY A 50 20.06 2.63 7.01
N GLN A 51 19.72 1.41 6.58
CA GLN A 51 20.70 0.46 6.04
C GLN A 51 21.38 1.02 4.77
N CYS A 52 20.65 1.70 3.89
CA CYS A 52 21.24 2.38 2.72
C CYS A 52 22.24 3.45 3.16
N LEU A 53 21.88 4.25 4.17
CA LEU A 53 22.75 5.29 4.70
C LEU A 53 24.00 4.71 5.36
N GLN A 54 23.87 3.59 6.08
CA GLN A 54 25.00 2.87 6.64
C GLN A 54 25.99 2.43 5.56
N ILE A 55 25.50 1.82 4.47
CA ILE A 55 26.35 1.44 3.34
C ILE A 55 27.07 2.65 2.74
N MET A 56 26.38 3.78 2.58
CA MET A 56 26.98 5.01 2.07
C MET A 56 28.07 5.55 3.00
N ILE A 57 27.81 5.56 4.32
CA ILE A 57 28.77 6.03 5.32
C ILE A 57 29.98 5.10 5.36
N SER A 58 29.79 3.79 5.42
CA SER A 58 30.88 2.80 5.38
C SER A 58 31.70 2.86 4.09
N ALA A 59 31.08 3.18 2.96
CA ALA A 59 31.77 3.37 1.70
C ALA A 59 32.68 4.61 1.70
N ILE A 60 32.27 5.71 2.33
CA ILE A 60 33.09 6.93 2.45
C ILE A 60 34.14 6.77 3.56
N TRP A 61 33.73 6.25 4.72
CA TRP A 61 34.54 6.07 5.92
C TRP A 61 34.48 4.62 6.39
N PRO A 62 35.42 3.76 5.93
CA PRO A 62 35.46 2.35 6.33
C PRO A 62 35.62 2.11 7.83
N SER A 63 36.15 3.10 8.58
CA SER A 63 36.24 3.06 10.03
C SER A 63 34.87 2.88 10.71
N PHE A 64 33.78 3.27 10.06
CA PHE A 64 32.43 3.09 10.56
C PHE A 64 32.01 1.60 10.69
N ASN A 65 32.68 0.69 9.98
CA ASN A 65 32.44 -0.75 10.14
C ASN A 65 32.86 -1.27 11.52
N ASN A 66 33.75 -0.55 12.21
CA ASN A 66 34.22 -0.89 13.57
C ASN A 66 33.46 -0.13 14.66
N PHE A 67 32.26 0.40 14.35
CA PHE A 67 31.47 1.15 15.31
C PHE A 67 31.09 0.27 16.51
N PRO A 68 31.38 0.70 17.76
CA PRO A 68 31.16 -0.13 18.93
C PRO A 68 29.66 -0.39 19.14
N ASN A 69 29.29 -1.66 19.28
CA ASN A 69 27.92 -2.05 19.59
C ASN A 69 27.71 -2.03 21.11
N HIS A 70 26.83 -1.15 21.58
CA HIS A 70 26.46 -1.03 23.00
C HIS A 70 25.09 -1.67 23.31
N LEU A 71 24.44 -2.25 22.30
CA LEU A 71 23.14 -2.90 22.46
C LEU A 71 23.27 -4.37 22.85
N PRO A 72 22.34 -4.91 23.67
CA PRO A 72 22.34 -6.32 24.02
C PRO A 72 22.07 -7.21 22.80
N ALA A 73 22.56 -8.45 22.83
CA ALA A 73 22.39 -9.40 21.73
C ALA A 73 20.91 -9.69 21.36
N GLY A 74 19.98 -9.51 22.31
CA GLY A 74 18.54 -9.64 22.07
C GLY A 74 17.86 -8.41 21.46
N ALA A 75 18.59 -7.34 21.13
CA ALA A 75 18.01 -6.13 20.54
C ALA A 75 17.63 -6.28 19.06
N HIS A 76 18.12 -7.33 18.38
CA HIS A 76 17.93 -7.58 16.95
C HIS A 76 18.34 -6.41 16.03
N VAL A 77 19.17 -5.50 16.54
CA VAL A 77 19.69 -4.33 15.82
C VAL A 77 21.02 -3.92 16.47
N THR A 78 21.96 -3.42 15.66
CA THR A 78 23.24 -2.87 16.12
C THR A 78 23.15 -1.38 16.41
N SER A 79 24.04 -0.86 17.26
CA SER A 79 24.11 0.58 17.53
C SER A 79 24.36 1.41 16.27
N ALA A 80 25.13 0.87 15.31
CA ALA A 80 25.39 1.52 14.02
C ALA A 80 24.12 1.61 13.15
N GLU A 81 23.38 0.52 13.01
CA GLU A 81 22.11 0.50 12.26
C GLU A 81 21.08 1.46 12.87
N LEU A 82 20.99 1.51 14.20
CA LEU A 82 20.05 2.40 14.90
C LEU A 82 20.43 3.88 14.70
N LEU A 83 21.73 4.20 14.74
CA LEU A 83 22.23 5.54 14.44
C LEU A 83 21.87 5.95 13.00
N CYS A 84 22.19 5.10 12.02
CA CYS A 84 21.87 5.37 10.61
C CYS A 84 20.36 5.45 10.36
N PHE A 85 19.54 4.67 11.06
CA PHE A 85 18.09 4.76 11.02
C PHE A 85 17.58 6.14 11.46
N PHE A 86 18.02 6.66 12.61
CA PHE A 86 17.61 7.99 13.08
C PHE A 86 18.14 9.10 12.18
N LEU A 87 19.39 9.00 11.70
CA LEU A 87 19.94 9.95 10.72
C LEU A 87 19.13 9.96 9.42
N PHE A 88 18.75 8.79 8.92
CA PHE A 88 17.92 8.69 7.73
C PHE A 88 16.53 9.30 7.95
N ILE A 89 15.91 9.10 9.13
CA ILE A 89 14.65 9.76 9.48
C ILE A 89 14.81 11.28 9.46
N VAL A 90 15.88 11.83 10.05
CA VAL A 90 16.14 13.28 10.03
C VAL A 90 16.24 13.80 8.59
N ILE A 91 16.89 13.06 7.69
CA ILE A 91 16.95 13.39 6.25
C ILE A 91 15.57 13.29 5.58
N GLN A 92 14.78 12.29 5.96
CA GLN A 92 13.46 12.02 5.39
C GLN A 92 12.38 13.03 5.84
N LEU A 93 12.45 13.53 7.07
CA LEU A 93 11.41 14.38 7.67
C LEU A 93 11.10 15.65 6.86
N PRO A 94 12.08 16.45 6.39
CA PRO A 94 11.81 17.62 5.55
C PRO A 94 11.08 17.26 4.25
N LEU A 95 11.36 16.08 3.68
CA LEU A 95 10.76 15.64 2.42
C LEU A 95 9.28 15.25 2.59
N LEU A 96 8.84 14.93 3.81
CA LEU A 96 7.41 14.74 4.12
C LEU A 96 6.58 16.03 3.96
N TRP A 97 7.23 17.19 3.92
CA TRP A 97 6.54 18.47 3.69
C TRP A 97 6.04 18.61 2.25
N ILE A 98 6.60 17.86 1.31
CA ILE A 98 6.27 17.93 -0.11
C ILE A 98 4.81 17.50 -0.31
N HIS A 99 4.01 18.39 -0.90
CA HIS A 99 2.60 18.11 -1.16
C HIS A 99 2.44 17.01 -2.22
N ALA A 100 1.39 16.19 -2.09
CA ALA A 100 1.13 15.04 -2.96
C ALA A 100 1.09 15.40 -4.46
N SER A 101 0.61 16.60 -4.82
CA SER A 101 0.61 17.08 -6.22
C SER A 101 2.00 17.24 -6.83
N ASN A 102 3.00 17.56 -6.00
CA ASN A 102 4.37 17.82 -6.44
C ASN A 102 5.21 16.54 -6.46
N LEU A 103 4.69 15.43 -5.91
CA LEU A 103 5.33 14.12 -6.00
C LEU A 103 5.52 13.64 -7.43
N ARG A 104 4.78 14.20 -8.40
CA ARG A 104 4.95 13.89 -9.84
C ARG A 104 6.40 14.05 -10.31
N TYR A 105 7.13 15.04 -9.79
CA TYR A 105 8.52 15.29 -10.19
C TYR A 105 9.46 14.26 -9.58
N LEU A 106 9.23 13.89 -8.33
CA LEU A 106 9.96 12.82 -7.65
C LEU A 106 9.74 11.49 -8.39
N PHE A 107 8.49 11.20 -8.78
CA PHE A 107 8.17 10.00 -9.55
C PHE A 107 8.74 10.01 -10.96
N PHE A 108 8.81 11.17 -11.62
CA PHE A 108 9.46 11.27 -12.92
C PHE A 108 10.96 10.92 -12.82
N ALA A 109 11.66 11.52 -11.84
CA ALA A 109 13.05 11.18 -11.57
C ALA A 109 13.23 9.69 -11.21
N LYS A 110 12.34 9.13 -10.38
CA LYS A 110 12.34 7.70 -10.03
C LYS A 110 12.10 6.80 -11.24
N THR A 111 11.21 7.18 -12.14
CA THR A 111 10.89 6.41 -13.35
C THR A 111 12.06 6.41 -14.33
N LEU A 112 12.92 7.44 -14.33
CA LEU A 112 14.13 7.47 -15.15
C LEU A 112 15.30 6.71 -14.49
N LEU A 113 15.57 7.00 -13.21
CA LEU A 113 16.78 6.50 -12.54
C LEU A 113 16.69 5.02 -12.17
N MET A 114 15.52 4.54 -11.73
CA MET A 114 15.38 3.17 -11.20
C MET A 114 15.49 2.09 -12.27
N PRO A 115 14.94 2.22 -13.49
CA PRO A 115 15.17 1.23 -14.53
C PRO A 115 16.64 1.14 -14.94
N ILE A 116 17.35 2.27 -15.02
CA ILE A 116 18.80 2.29 -15.31
C ILE A 116 19.55 1.52 -14.22
N PHE A 117 19.31 1.88 -12.96
CA PHE A 117 19.95 1.20 -11.84
C PHE A 117 19.62 -0.30 -11.79
N GLY A 118 18.36 -0.67 -12.01
CA GLY A 118 17.93 -2.07 -12.06
C GLY A 118 18.59 -2.85 -13.18
N LEU A 119 18.64 -2.29 -14.39
CA LEU A 119 19.33 -2.91 -15.53
C LEU A 119 20.83 -3.06 -15.27
N THR A 120 21.47 -2.05 -14.69
CA THR A 120 22.90 -2.13 -14.32
C THR A 120 23.15 -3.24 -13.31
N LEU A 121 22.35 -3.34 -12.24
CA LEU A 121 22.46 -4.43 -11.27
C LEU A 121 22.20 -5.81 -11.89
N PHE A 122 21.22 -5.89 -12.79
CA PHE A 122 20.88 -7.14 -13.47
C PHE A 122 22.02 -7.61 -14.39
N ILE A 123 22.59 -6.71 -15.19
CA ILE A 123 23.74 -7.00 -16.05
C ILE A 123 24.95 -7.40 -15.19
N TRP A 124 25.22 -6.67 -14.10
CA TRP A 124 26.28 -7.02 -13.17
C TRP A 124 26.11 -8.45 -12.61
N ALA A 125 24.92 -8.79 -12.13
CA ALA A 125 24.65 -10.12 -11.57
C ALA A 125 24.87 -11.23 -12.60
N LEU A 126 24.41 -11.03 -13.85
CA LEU A 126 24.62 -12.01 -14.93
C LEU A 126 26.09 -12.18 -15.30
N VAL A 127 26.84 -11.08 -15.42
CA VAL A 127 28.26 -11.14 -15.79
C VAL A 127 29.08 -11.76 -14.66
N ALA A 128 28.83 -11.35 -13.42
CA ALA A 128 29.61 -11.79 -12.27
C ALA A 128 29.33 -13.25 -11.88
N ALA A 129 28.12 -13.75 -12.12
CA ALA A 129 27.76 -15.16 -11.90
C ALA A 129 27.93 -16.05 -13.15
N HIS A 130 28.46 -15.51 -14.25
CA HIS A 130 28.56 -16.18 -15.55
C HIS A 130 27.23 -16.78 -16.06
N GLY A 131 26.12 -16.09 -15.80
CA GLY A 131 24.76 -16.51 -16.16
C GLY A 131 23.74 -16.18 -15.08
N PHE A 132 22.58 -16.83 -15.11
CA PHE A 132 21.51 -16.63 -14.12
C PHE A 132 21.81 -17.24 -12.73
N GLY A 133 22.94 -17.95 -12.59
CA GLY A 133 23.31 -18.69 -11.40
C GLY A 133 22.41 -19.90 -11.13
N PRO A 134 22.65 -20.65 -10.04
CA PRO A 134 22.04 -21.96 -9.81
C PRO A 134 20.58 -21.88 -9.36
N THR A 135 20.12 -20.75 -8.84
CA THR A 135 18.78 -20.61 -8.23
C THR A 135 17.65 -21.00 -9.17
N PHE A 136 17.78 -20.73 -10.47
CA PHE A 136 16.75 -21.05 -11.47
C PHE A 136 16.76 -22.51 -11.94
N SER A 137 17.86 -23.23 -11.70
CA SER A 137 18.03 -24.63 -12.10
C SER A 137 17.97 -25.60 -10.91
N LYS A 138 17.98 -25.08 -9.68
CA LYS A 138 17.87 -25.88 -8.46
C LYS A 138 16.48 -26.53 -8.36
N PRO A 139 16.40 -27.86 -8.20
CA PRO A 139 15.13 -28.53 -7.93
C PRO A 139 14.55 -28.09 -6.58
N THR A 140 13.22 -28.01 -6.49
CA THR A 140 12.51 -27.67 -5.26
C THR A 140 12.67 -28.80 -4.24
N HIS A 141 13.48 -28.58 -3.21
CA HIS A 141 13.64 -29.51 -2.08
C HIS A 141 12.93 -28.99 -0.82
N ILE A 142 11.75 -29.54 -0.54
CA ILE A 142 10.98 -29.21 0.67
C ILE A 142 11.36 -30.21 1.76
N LYS A 143 12.12 -29.77 2.77
CA LYS A 143 12.62 -30.64 3.86
C LYS A 143 11.52 -31.13 4.80
N ASP A 144 10.46 -30.33 4.95
CA ASP A 144 9.45 -30.53 6.01
C ASP A 144 8.20 -31.28 5.53
N GLY A 145 8.27 -31.96 4.37
CA GLY A 145 7.15 -32.74 3.81
C GLY A 145 5.93 -31.91 3.36
N THR A 146 6.02 -30.58 3.37
CA THR A 146 4.92 -29.70 2.95
C THR A 146 4.66 -29.83 1.45
N PRO A 147 3.40 -29.95 1.00
CA PRO A 147 3.11 -30.06 -0.43
C PRO A 147 3.57 -28.84 -1.21
N VAL A 148 4.11 -29.06 -2.41
CA VAL A 148 4.59 -27.98 -3.31
C VAL A 148 3.53 -26.92 -3.57
N ALA A 149 2.26 -27.32 -3.71
CA ALA A 149 1.15 -26.39 -3.89
C ALA A 149 0.98 -25.41 -2.72
N ILE A 150 1.20 -25.85 -1.48
CA ILE A 150 1.11 -24.98 -0.30
C ILE A 150 2.24 -23.95 -0.30
N VAL A 151 3.47 -24.39 -0.59
CA VAL A 151 4.62 -23.47 -0.69
C VAL A 151 4.40 -22.44 -1.81
N PHE A 152 3.86 -22.87 -2.96
CA PHE A 152 3.49 -21.96 -4.04
C PHE A 152 2.49 -20.90 -3.56
N PHE A 153 1.44 -21.28 -2.84
CA PHE A 153 0.48 -20.31 -2.32
C PHE A 153 1.05 -19.40 -1.22
N GLN A 154 1.97 -19.90 -0.38
CA GLN A 154 2.72 -19.06 0.56
C GLN A 154 3.51 -17.98 -0.19
N CYS A 155 4.17 -18.33 -1.30
CA CYS A 155 4.87 -17.37 -2.16
C CYS A 155 3.90 -16.36 -2.79
N VAL A 156 2.74 -16.81 -3.28
CA VAL A 156 1.69 -15.92 -3.82
C VAL A 156 1.22 -14.92 -2.78
N THR A 157 0.88 -15.36 -1.56
CA THR A 157 0.45 -14.48 -0.47
C THR A 157 1.56 -13.50 -0.06
N THR A 158 2.81 -13.97 0.00
CA THR A 158 3.98 -13.12 0.28
C THR A 158 4.19 -12.07 -0.81
N ALA A 159 3.91 -12.38 -2.08
CA ALA A 159 3.99 -11.42 -3.17
C ALA A 159 2.85 -10.38 -3.14
N ILE A 160 1.64 -10.79 -2.75
CA ILE A 160 0.49 -9.90 -2.64
C ILE A 160 0.63 -8.95 -1.45
N GLY A 161 1.11 -9.45 -0.30
CA GLY A 161 1.16 -8.73 0.97
C GLY A 161 1.69 -7.30 0.86
N PRO A 162 2.91 -7.05 0.35
CA PRO A 162 3.47 -5.71 0.24
C PRO A 162 2.67 -4.74 -0.64
N LYS A 163 1.83 -5.26 -1.55
CA LYS A 163 1.00 -4.45 -2.45
C LYS A 163 -0.46 -4.36 -2.01
N ALA A 164 -0.88 -5.16 -1.03
CA ALA A 164 -2.24 -5.18 -0.49
C ALA A 164 -2.69 -3.80 0.02
N THR A 165 -1.85 -3.13 0.79
CA THR A 165 -2.11 -1.79 1.33
C THR A 165 -2.32 -0.79 0.21
N LEU A 166 -1.46 -0.83 -0.82
CA LEU A 166 -1.52 0.01 -2.01
C LEU A 166 -2.78 -0.27 -2.87
N ALA A 167 -3.20 -1.52 -2.93
CA ALA A 167 -4.38 -1.93 -3.68
C ALA A 167 -5.68 -1.37 -3.08
N LEU A 168 -5.75 -1.27 -1.75
CA LEU A 168 -6.89 -0.68 -1.04
C LEU A 168 -6.97 0.84 -1.23
N ASN A 169 -5.86 1.55 -1.01
CA ASN A 169 -5.81 3.02 -1.07
C ASN A 169 -5.53 3.59 -2.47
N MET A 170 -5.60 2.78 -3.54
CA MET A 170 -5.29 3.23 -4.90
C MET A 170 -6.07 4.49 -5.29
N SER A 171 -7.31 4.63 -4.79
CA SER A 171 -8.16 5.81 -4.96
C SER A 171 -7.53 7.12 -4.47
N ASP A 172 -6.63 7.07 -3.49
CA ASP A 172 -5.91 8.25 -2.99
C ASP A 172 -5.03 8.90 -4.05
N PHE A 173 -4.51 8.12 -4.99
CA PHE A 173 -3.66 8.60 -6.08
C PHE A 173 -4.47 8.82 -7.35
N THR A 174 -5.38 7.90 -7.67
CA THR A 174 -6.11 7.96 -8.94
C THR A 174 -7.14 9.08 -8.99
N ARG A 175 -7.55 9.65 -7.84
CA ARG A 175 -8.36 10.89 -7.78
C ARG A 175 -7.72 12.11 -8.43
N TYR A 176 -6.40 12.11 -8.61
CA TYR A 176 -5.67 13.19 -9.27
C TYR A 176 -5.49 12.96 -10.77
N ALA A 177 -6.02 11.86 -11.32
CA ALA A 177 -5.88 11.55 -12.73
C ALA A 177 -6.79 12.43 -13.59
N LYS A 178 -6.23 13.02 -14.65
CA LYS A 178 -7.00 13.76 -15.66
C LYS A 178 -7.79 12.84 -16.59
N TYR A 179 -7.22 11.67 -16.91
CA TYR A 179 -7.79 10.73 -17.88
C TYR A 179 -7.99 9.35 -17.24
N PRO A 180 -9.23 8.96 -16.91
CA PRO A 180 -9.51 7.67 -16.26
C PRO A 180 -9.04 6.44 -17.06
N ARG A 181 -9.03 6.52 -18.40
CA ARG A 181 -8.49 5.45 -19.26
C ARG A 181 -7.01 5.18 -19.01
N GLN A 182 -6.21 6.20 -18.70
CA GLN A 182 -4.78 6.04 -18.44
C GLN A 182 -4.53 5.33 -17.11
N VAL A 183 -5.37 5.57 -16.10
CA VAL A 183 -5.31 4.89 -14.80
C VAL A 183 -5.48 3.38 -14.94
N PHE A 184 -6.28 2.93 -15.89
CA PHE A 184 -6.45 1.50 -16.13
C PHE A 184 -5.17 0.86 -16.65
N TRP A 185 -4.48 1.46 -17.62
CA TRP A 185 -3.29 0.90 -18.26
C TRP A 185 -2.00 1.02 -17.45
N THR A 186 -1.86 2.06 -16.62
CA THR A 186 -0.67 2.23 -15.78
C THR A 186 -0.54 1.14 -14.72
N GLN A 187 -1.67 0.57 -14.27
CA GLN A 187 -1.69 -0.48 -13.25
C GLN A 187 -1.18 -1.85 -13.73
N PRO A 188 -1.63 -2.45 -14.86
CA PRO A 188 -1.10 -3.72 -15.35
C PRO A 188 0.36 -3.58 -15.76
N VAL A 189 0.73 -2.51 -16.47
CA VAL A 189 2.12 -2.30 -16.87
C VAL A 189 3.02 -2.13 -15.64
N GLY A 190 2.63 -1.26 -14.71
CA GLY A 190 3.42 -1.00 -13.50
C GLY A 190 3.49 -2.20 -12.55
N LEU A 191 2.35 -2.82 -12.22
CA LEU A 191 2.27 -3.87 -11.20
C LEU A 191 2.54 -5.27 -11.73
N ILE A 192 2.21 -5.59 -12.98
CA ILE A 192 2.42 -6.93 -13.52
C ILE A 192 3.81 -6.99 -14.17
N ILE A 193 4.13 -6.08 -15.08
CA ILE A 193 5.40 -6.17 -15.82
C ILE A 193 6.57 -5.72 -14.93
N LEU A 194 6.55 -4.46 -14.45
CA LEU A 194 7.73 -3.91 -13.76
C LEU A 194 8.01 -4.57 -12.41
N VAL A 195 6.98 -4.89 -11.62
CA VAL A 195 7.20 -5.58 -10.33
C VAL A 195 7.69 -7.01 -10.55
N THR A 196 7.20 -7.73 -11.56
CA THR A 196 7.71 -9.08 -11.89
C THR A 196 9.17 -9.00 -12.34
N MET A 197 9.53 -8.00 -13.15
CA MET A 197 10.93 -7.76 -13.52
C MET A 197 11.81 -7.47 -12.30
N CYS A 198 11.34 -6.68 -11.33
CA CYS A 198 12.06 -6.47 -10.07
C CYS A 198 12.22 -7.77 -9.27
N GLY A 199 11.23 -8.66 -9.28
CA GLY A 199 11.31 -9.98 -8.65
C GLY A 199 12.37 -10.88 -9.28
N VAL A 200 12.39 -10.94 -10.63
CA VAL A 200 13.42 -11.66 -11.39
C VAL A 200 14.81 -11.09 -11.08
N LEU A 201 14.95 -9.76 -11.09
CA LEU A 201 16.20 -9.10 -10.73
C LEU A 201 16.67 -9.48 -9.33
N GLY A 202 15.77 -9.43 -8.33
CA GLY A 202 16.11 -9.81 -6.95
C GLY A 202 16.57 -11.26 -6.83
N ALA A 203 15.88 -12.17 -7.52
CA ALA A 203 16.26 -13.59 -7.57
C ALA A 203 17.62 -13.79 -8.25
N THR A 204 17.89 -13.12 -9.38
CA THR A 204 19.19 -13.19 -10.08
C THR A 204 20.32 -12.61 -9.23
N VAL A 205 20.11 -11.48 -8.54
CA VAL A 205 21.12 -10.89 -7.64
C VAL A 205 21.43 -11.81 -6.46
N SER A 206 20.40 -12.42 -5.86
CA SER A 206 20.57 -13.38 -4.76
C SER A 206 21.32 -14.63 -5.24
N SER A 207 20.99 -15.12 -6.44
CA SER A 207 21.66 -16.24 -7.11
C SER A 207 23.12 -15.93 -7.41
N ALA A 208 23.42 -14.71 -7.85
CA ALA A 208 24.78 -14.27 -8.12
C ALA A 208 25.61 -14.14 -6.84
N ALA A 209 25.02 -13.64 -5.76
CA ALA A 209 25.68 -13.56 -4.47
C ALA A 209 26.11 -14.95 -3.95
N GLU A 210 25.27 -15.98 -4.14
CA GLU A 210 25.62 -17.35 -3.79
C GLU A 210 26.84 -17.86 -4.59
N VAL A 211 26.90 -17.58 -5.89
CA VAL A 211 28.01 -18.04 -6.75
C VAL A 211 29.33 -17.33 -6.42
N ILE A 212 29.27 -16.01 -6.18
CA ILE A 212 30.46 -15.18 -6.03
C ILE A 212 31.00 -15.24 -4.60
N TYR A 213 30.10 -15.20 -3.61
CA TYR A 213 30.44 -15.04 -2.20
C TYR A 213 30.11 -16.26 -1.34
N GLY A 214 29.37 -17.23 -1.86
CA GLY A 214 28.92 -18.40 -1.08
C GLY A 214 27.81 -18.08 -0.08
N GLU A 215 27.24 -16.86 -0.11
CA GLU A 215 26.22 -16.40 0.82
C GLU A 215 24.85 -16.28 0.15
N VAL A 216 23.83 -16.88 0.75
CA VAL A 216 22.44 -16.76 0.31
C VAL A 216 21.75 -15.66 1.12
N THR A 217 21.57 -14.49 0.51
CA THR A 217 20.83 -13.38 1.11
C THR A 217 19.56 -13.07 0.33
N TRP A 218 18.53 -12.63 1.06
CA TRP A 218 17.27 -12.13 0.50
C TRP A 218 17.29 -10.60 0.33
N ASN A 219 18.27 -9.92 0.92
CA ASN A 219 18.36 -8.47 0.96
C ASN A 219 19.45 -7.98 -0.01
N PRO A 220 19.09 -7.25 -1.09
CA PRO A 220 20.08 -6.76 -2.04
C PRO A 220 21.06 -5.73 -1.44
N LEU A 221 20.72 -5.12 -0.30
CA LEU A 221 21.65 -4.23 0.41
C LEU A 221 22.81 -5.00 1.04
N GLU A 222 22.57 -6.22 1.52
CA GLU A 222 23.63 -7.09 2.05
C GLU A 222 24.60 -7.49 0.93
N VAL A 223 24.10 -7.78 -0.28
CA VAL A 223 24.94 -8.05 -1.45
C VAL A 223 25.83 -6.84 -1.79
N ALA A 224 25.30 -5.62 -1.69
CA ALA A 224 26.08 -4.42 -1.97
C ALA A 224 27.27 -4.29 -1.00
N VAL A 225 27.11 -4.63 0.29
CA VAL A 225 28.20 -4.62 1.28
C VAL A 225 29.33 -5.57 0.93
N LEU A 226 29.05 -6.68 0.24
CA LEU A 226 30.05 -7.65 -0.19
C LEU A 226 30.93 -7.18 -1.37
N TRP A 227 30.57 -6.08 -2.03
CA TRP A 227 31.37 -5.56 -3.14
C TRP A 227 32.70 -4.97 -2.69
N ASN A 228 33.78 -5.35 -3.36
CA ASN A 228 35.10 -4.76 -3.13
C ASN A 228 35.22 -3.30 -3.63
N ASN A 229 34.22 -2.79 -4.36
CA ASN A 229 34.22 -1.45 -4.91
C ASN A 229 33.36 -0.48 -4.07
N ARG A 230 34.05 0.41 -3.34
CA ARG A 230 33.44 1.43 -2.47
C ARG A 230 32.54 2.41 -3.24
N ALA A 231 32.89 2.78 -4.46
CA ALA A 231 32.05 3.68 -5.26
C ALA A 231 30.73 2.98 -5.65
N ALA A 232 30.80 1.71 -6.04
CA ALA A 232 29.60 0.93 -6.34
C ALA A 232 28.67 0.82 -5.12
N GLN A 233 29.23 0.55 -3.94
CA GLN A 233 28.50 0.55 -2.67
C GLN A 233 27.77 1.87 -2.41
N PHE A 234 28.48 2.99 -2.53
CA PHE A 234 27.91 4.31 -2.31
C PHE A 234 26.76 4.63 -3.29
N PHE A 235 26.98 4.43 -4.59
CA PHE A 235 25.96 4.73 -5.60
C PHE A 235 24.75 3.79 -5.52
N ALA A 236 24.94 2.52 -5.16
CA ALA A 236 23.82 1.61 -4.91
C ALA A 236 23.03 2.01 -3.67
N GLY A 237 23.71 2.32 -2.57
CA GLY A 237 23.08 2.86 -1.36
C GLY A 237 22.29 4.14 -1.65
N LEU A 238 22.83 5.06 -2.45
CA LEU A 238 22.16 6.29 -2.86
C LEU A 238 20.91 6.02 -3.70
N CYS A 239 21.00 5.13 -4.70
CA CYS A 239 19.87 4.79 -5.55
C CYS A 239 18.74 4.10 -4.75
N TRP A 240 19.08 3.18 -3.83
CA TRP A 240 18.10 2.56 -2.95
C TRP A 240 17.53 3.53 -1.91
N ALA A 241 18.34 4.39 -1.31
CA ALA A 241 17.86 5.44 -0.41
C ALA A 241 16.82 6.34 -1.12
N PHE A 242 17.13 6.78 -2.34
CA PHE A 242 16.18 7.54 -3.16
C PHE A 242 14.91 6.73 -3.49
N ALA A 243 15.06 5.45 -3.81
CA ALA A 243 13.95 4.56 -4.08
C ALA A 243 13.00 4.43 -2.88
N VAL A 244 13.59 4.22 -1.69
CA VAL A 244 12.91 4.04 -0.41
C VAL A 244 12.19 5.32 0.00
N ILE A 245 12.85 6.48 -0.05
CA ILE A 245 12.23 7.78 0.26
C ILE A 245 10.99 8.00 -0.60
N GLY A 246 11.13 7.83 -1.92
CA GLY A 246 10.01 8.04 -2.85
C GLY A 246 8.82 7.14 -2.58
N THR A 247 9.08 5.84 -2.33
CA THR A 247 8.03 4.89 -1.97
C THR A 247 7.41 5.22 -0.61
N ASN A 248 8.21 5.60 0.38
CA ASN A 248 7.75 5.78 1.75
C ASN A 248 6.86 7.03 1.91
N ILE A 249 7.25 8.13 1.26
CA ILE A 249 6.44 9.36 1.23
C ILE A 249 5.09 9.05 0.55
N SER A 250 5.13 8.44 -0.63
CA SER A 250 3.93 8.21 -1.42
C SER A 250 3.02 7.13 -0.84
N ALA A 251 3.49 5.89 -0.72
CA ALA A 251 2.65 4.74 -0.40
C ALA A 251 2.18 4.71 1.06
N ASN A 252 2.99 5.24 1.98
CA ASN A 252 2.75 5.09 3.42
C ASN A 252 2.28 6.39 4.06
N SER A 253 3.08 7.48 4.00
CA SER A 253 2.72 8.70 4.74
C SER A 253 1.51 9.44 4.18
N VAL A 254 1.38 9.57 2.85
CA VAL A 254 0.23 10.27 2.23
C VAL A 254 -1.06 9.52 2.55
N SER A 255 -1.04 8.20 2.43
CA SER A 255 -2.25 7.42 2.65
C SER A 255 -2.62 7.31 4.13
N PHE A 256 -1.65 7.16 5.03
CA PHE A 256 -1.94 7.28 6.47
C PHE A 256 -2.50 8.67 6.83
N SER A 257 -2.02 9.72 6.17
CA SER A 257 -2.54 11.07 6.40
C SER A 257 -3.99 11.21 5.96
N ASN A 258 -4.37 10.62 4.82
CA ASN A 258 -5.77 10.55 4.39
C ASN A 258 -6.64 9.77 5.39
N ASP A 259 -6.12 8.63 5.86
CA ASP A 259 -6.78 7.78 6.86
C ASP A 259 -7.05 8.55 8.16
N LEU A 260 -6.04 9.26 8.67
CA LEU A 260 -6.13 10.03 9.91
C LEU A 260 -7.01 11.28 9.76
N ALA A 261 -7.05 11.89 8.57
CA ALA A 261 -7.95 13.00 8.26
C ALA A 261 -9.44 12.60 8.34
N LEU A 262 -9.77 11.31 8.18
CA LEU A 262 -11.12 10.81 8.41
C LEU A 262 -11.50 10.86 9.90
N TRP A 263 -10.57 10.47 10.78
CA TRP A 263 -10.77 10.41 12.22
C TRP A 263 -10.80 11.81 12.86
N PHE A 264 -9.87 12.67 12.45
CA PHE A 264 -9.69 14.00 13.05
C PHE A 264 -9.68 15.11 11.98
N PRO A 265 -10.77 15.32 11.23
CA PRO A 265 -10.80 16.23 10.08
C PRO A 265 -10.50 17.69 10.42
N ARG A 266 -10.77 18.13 11.66
CA ARG A 266 -10.49 19.50 12.12
C ARG A 266 -9.03 19.75 12.48
N TYR A 267 -8.29 18.71 12.84
CA TYR A 267 -6.95 18.84 13.44
C TYR A 267 -5.83 18.35 12.52
N ILE A 268 -6.16 17.44 11.61
CA ILE A 268 -5.19 16.75 10.76
C ILE A 268 -5.27 17.29 9.33
N ASN A 269 -4.13 17.77 8.86
CA ASN A 269 -3.86 18.00 7.45
C ASN A 269 -2.83 16.97 6.96
N ASN A 270 -2.62 16.91 5.64
CA ASN A 270 -1.70 15.94 5.06
C ASN A 270 -0.28 16.00 5.64
N ARG A 271 0.19 17.17 6.07
CA ARG A 271 1.52 17.35 6.65
C ARG A 271 1.59 16.79 8.08
N ARG A 272 0.64 17.17 8.93
CA ARG A 272 0.54 16.69 10.33
C ARG A 272 0.38 15.17 10.37
N GLY A 273 -0.46 14.61 9.49
CA GLY A 273 -0.62 13.17 9.36
C GLY A 273 0.68 12.44 9.02
N ALA A 274 1.51 13.01 8.13
CA ALA A 274 2.77 12.41 7.73
C ALA A 274 3.79 12.36 8.90
N TYR A 275 3.86 13.42 9.72
CA TYR A 275 4.72 13.43 10.91
C TYR A 275 4.24 12.43 11.98
N ILE A 276 2.93 12.32 12.19
CA ILE A 276 2.37 11.31 13.10
C ILE A 276 2.69 9.90 12.59
N CYS A 277 2.60 9.66 11.27
CA CYS A 277 3.01 8.41 10.65
C CYS A 277 4.48 8.07 10.94
N ALA A 278 5.37 9.06 10.85
CA ALA A 278 6.79 8.88 11.12
C ALA A 278 7.06 8.50 12.59
N ILE A 279 6.40 9.16 13.54
CA ILE A 279 6.52 8.83 14.97
C ILE A 279 6.00 7.42 15.25
N LEU A 280 4.81 7.08 14.75
CA LEU A 280 4.23 5.75 14.94
C LEU A 280 5.05 4.66 14.23
N GLY A 281 5.69 4.98 13.10
CA GLY A 281 6.60 4.09 12.40
C GLY A 281 7.87 3.77 13.20
N ILE A 282 8.39 4.72 13.96
CA ILE A 282 9.49 4.46 14.92
C ILE A 282 9.00 3.54 16.04
N CYS A 283 7.83 3.82 16.60
CA CYS A 283 7.24 3.00 17.67
C CYS A 283 6.88 1.58 17.23
N ALA A 284 6.81 1.31 15.92
CA ALA A 284 6.57 -0.04 15.38
C ALA A 284 7.80 -0.97 15.48
N VAL A 285 8.97 -0.46 15.91
CA VAL A 285 10.19 -1.25 16.13
C VAL A 285 10.56 -2.09 14.88
N PRO A 286 10.78 -1.43 13.73
CA PRO A 286 10.83 -2.09 12.41
C PRO A 286 11.96 -3.13 12.25
N TRP A 287 13.03 -3.02 13.04
CA TRP A 287 14.13 -3.99 13.02
C TRP A 287 13.71 -5.40 13.46
N ASN A 288 12.74 -5.54 14.37
CA ASN A 288 12.21 -6.87 14.72
C ASN A 288 11.48 -7.55 13.57
N ILE A 289 10.90 -6.76 12.65
CA ILE A 289 10.18 -7.26 11.48
C ILE A 289 11.17 -7.72 10.40
N GLN A 290 12.27 -6.99 10.23
CA GLN A 290 13.31 -7.29 9.23
C GLN A 290 14.45 -8.17 9.74
N TYR A 291 14.38 -8.63 10.99
CA TYR A 291 15.42 -9.45 11.60
C TYR A 291 15.78 -10.71 10.78
N ASN A 292 14.78 -11.36 10.18
CA ASN A 292 15.02 -12.47 9.24
C ASN A 292 13.83 -12.67 8.28
N ALA A 293 14.07 -13.45 7.23
CA ALA A 293 13.07 -13.74 6.19
C ALA A 293 11.77 -14.37 6.76
N LYS A 294 11.87 -15.22 7.78
CA LYS A 294 10.71 -15.86 8.42
C LYS A 294 9.83 -14.84 9.14
N SER A 295 10.42 -13.93 9.93
CA SER A 295 9.72 -12.83 10.61
C SER A 295 9.01 -11.94 9.60
N PHE A 296 9.72 -11.57 8.53
CA PHE A 296 9.18 -10.73 7.46
C PHE A 296 8.01 -11.40 6.74
N SER A 297 8.14 -12.65 6.30
CA SER A 297 7.04 -13.40 5.67
C SER A 297 5.85 -13.62 6.60
N SER A 298 6.09 -13.84 7.90
CA SER A 298 5.02 -13.98 8.89
C SER A 298 4.25 -12.67 9.07
N PHE A 299 4.96 -11.53 9.11
CA PHE A 299 4.34 -10.21 9.10
C PHE A 299 3.48 -9.98 7.85
N LEU A 300 4.00 -10.29 6.65
CA LEU A 300 3.27 -10.17 5.39
C LEU A 300 2.00 -11.03 5.36
N GLY A 301 2.09 -12.29 5.77
CA GLY A 301 0.93 -13.17 5.88
C GLY A 301 -0.11 -12.67 6.89
N GLY A 302 0.35 -12.12 8.02
CA GLY A 302 -0.48 -11.72 9.15
C GLY A 302 -1.45 -10.60 8.84
N TYR A 303 -0.97 -9.48 8.33
CA TYR A 303 -1.89 -8.36 8.04
C TYR A 303 -2.72 -8.59 6.77
N SER A 304 -2.25 -9.45 5.86
CA SER A 304 -2.89 -9.67 4.55
C SER A 304 -4.32 -10.21 4.68
N LEU A 305 -4.61 -11.02 5.69
CA LEU A 305 -5.96 -11.53 5.93
C LEU A 305 -6.97 -10.42 6.28
N PHE A 306 -6.56 -9.44 7.10
CA PHE A 306 -7.42 -8.33 7.51
C PHE A 306 -7.68 -7.39 6.33
N LEU A 307 -6.62 -7.04 5.58
CA LEU A 307 -6.73 -6.20 4.40
C LEU A 307 -7.50 -6.89 3.27
N GLY A 308 -7.32 -8.21 3.10
CA GLY A 308 -8.06 -9.01 2.13
C GLY A 308 -9.56 -9.00 2.41
N SER A 309 -9.96 -9.16 3.67
CA SER A 309 -11.37 -9.07 4.08
C SER A 309 -11.99 -7.71 3.73
N ILE A 310 -11.27 -6.61 4.00
CA ILE A 310 -11.70 -5.26 3.63
C ILE A 310 -11.80 -5.11 2.10
N ALA A 311 -10.82 -5.64 1.36
CA ALA A 311 -10.81 -5.59 -0.10
C ALA A 311 -12.00 -6.34 -0.72
N GLY A 312 -12.34 -7.52 -0.17
CA GLY A 312 -13.48 -8.32 -0.60
C GLY A 312 -14.81 -7.58 -0.40
N ILE A 313 -15.02 -6.99 0.77
CA ILE A 313 -16.23 -6.21 1.10
C ILE A 313 -16.39 -5.02 0.16
N ILE A 314 -15.34 -4.20 0.03
CA ILE A 314 -15.39 -2.98 -0.79
C ILE A 314 -15.57 -3.31 -2.28
N GLY A 315 -14.88 -4.36 -2.75
CA GLY A 315 -14.98 -4.82 -4.13
C GLY A 315 -16.39 -5.30 -4.48
N VAL A 316 -16.96 -6.17 -3.66
CA VAL A 316 -18.33 -6.69 -3.87
C VAL A 316 -19.38 -5.59 -3.72
N ASP A 317 -19.24 -4.73 -2.71
CA ASP A 317 -20.18 -3.62 -2.48
C ASP A 317 -20.31 -2.74 -3.71
N PHE A 318 -19.19 -2.24 -4.24
CA PHE A 318 -19.22 -1.30 -5.35
C PHE A 318 -19.59 -1.94 -6.69
N TRP A 319 -18.97 -3.07 -7.03
CA TRP A 319 -19.10 -3.67 -8.36
C TRP A 319 -20.37 -4.51 -8.52
N ILE A 320 -20.78 -5.23 -7.46
CA ILE A 320 -21.90 -6.17 -7.52
C ILE A 320 -23.14 -5.54 -6.89
N CYS A 321 -23.11 -5.23 -5.59
CA CYS A 321 -24.30 -4.78 -4.85
C CYS A 321 -24.80 -3.42 -5.37
N ARG A 322 -23.90 -2.47 -5.59
CA ARG A 322 -24.21 -1.11 -6.05
C ARG A 322 -24.17 -0.97 -7.57
N SER A 323 -23.61 -1.95 -8.29
CA SER A 323 -23.47 -1.90 -9.76
C SER A 323 -22.89 -0.57 -10.28
N ARG A 324 -21.84 -0.06 -9.61
CA ARG A 324 -21.17 1.22 -9.89
C ARG A 324 -22.03 2.49 -9.65
N ARG A 325 -23.10 2.40 -8.88
CA ARG A 325 -23.94 3.56 -8.49
C ARG A 325 -23.49 4.07 -7.11
N LEU A 326 -22.98 5.29 -7.08
CA LEU A 326 -22.47 5.92 -5.87
C LEU A 326 -22.69 7.43 -5.98
N SER A 327 -23.26 8.05 -4.94
CA SER A 327 -23.37 9.51 -4.88
C SER A 327 -22.27 10.07 -3.99
N VAL A 328 -21.48 11.01 -4.52
CA VAL A 328 -20.40 11.62 -3.72
C VAL A 328 -20.98 12.43 -2.58
N SER A 329 -22.09 13.13 -2.81
CA SER A 329 -22.74 13.97 -1.80
C SER A 329 -23.25 13.15 -0.61
N SER A 330 -23.82 11.97 -0.84
CA SER A 330 -24.36 11.12 0.23
C SER A 330 -23.25 10.58 1.16
N LEU A 331 -22.02 10.40 0.67
CA LEU A 331 -20.86 9.97 1.47
C LEU A 331 -20.36 11.04 2.47
N TYR A 332 -20.77 12.29 2.33
CA TYR A 332 -20.47 13.38 3.26
C TYR A 332 -21.67 13.75 4.14
N SER A 333 -22.84 13.18 3.90
CA SER A 333 -24.06 13.44 4.67
C SER A 333 -24.26 12.42 5.79
N ALA A 334 -24.35 12.91 7.04
CA ALA A 334 -24.58 12.06 8.21
C ALA A 334 -25.97 11.39 8.23
N ARG A 335 -26.94 11.93 7.47
CA ARG A 335 -28.32 11.43 7.38
C ARG A 335 -28.63 10.76 6.03
N GLY A 336 -27.62 10.50 5.21
CA GLY A 336 -27.78 9.87 3.90
C GLY A 336 -28.00 8.35 3.96
N VAL A 337 -28.07 7.73 2.78
CA VAL A 337 -28.25 6.27 2.59
C VAL A 337 -27.16 5.41 3.23
N HIS A 338 -25.98 5.98 3.52
CA HIS A 338 -24.87 5.27 4.18
C HIS A 338 -24.90 5.35 5.72
N ARG A 339 -26.01 5.80 6.32
CA ARG A 339 -26.15 5.81 7.78
C ARG A 339 -26.27 4.40 8.35
N TYR A 340 -26.89 3.47 7.65
CA TYR A 340 -27.19 2.12 8.15
C TYR A 340 -27.79 2.15 9.58
N THR A 341 -27.51 1.15 10.40
CA THR A 341 -27.95 1.09 11.80
C THR A 341 -26.95 1.82 12.69
N GLY A 342 -27.29 3.02 13.15
CA GLY A 342 -26.44 3.79 14.06
C GLY A 342 -25.10 4.26 13.50
N GLY A 343 -24.93 4.29 12.17
CA GLY A 343 -23.67 4.64 11.49
C GLY A 343 -22.84 3.45 11.04
N VAL A 344 -23.27 2.21 11.31
CA VAL A 344 -22.49 0.98 11.07
C VAL A 344 -23.28 0.02 10.20
N ASN A 345 -22.65 -0.51 9.17
CA ASN A 345 -23.17 -1.66 8.43
C ASN A 345 -22.74 -2.96 9.11
N PHE A 346 -23.63 -3.56 9.89
CA PHE A 346 -23.36 -4.84 10.57
C PHE A 346 -23.02 -5.98 9.60
N ARG A 347 -23.42 -5.89 8.33
CA ARG A 347 -23.07 -6.89 7.32
C ARG A 347 -21.62 -6.81 6.93
N ALA A 348 -21.05 -5.61 6.86
CA ALA A 348 -19.62 -5.43 6.65
C ALA A 348 -18.83 -6.00 7.82
N VAL A 349 -19.28 -5.78 9.06
CA VAL A 349 -18.67 -6.35 10.27
C VAL A 349 -18.75 -7.88 10.25
N LEU A 350 -19.93 -8.46 9.98
CA LEU A 350 -20.11 -9.91 9.89
C LEU A 350 -19.25 -10.52 8.78
N ALA A 351 -19.26 -9.93 7.59
CA ALA A 351 -18.43 -10.36 6.47
C ALA A 351 -16.94 -10.32 6.81
N PHE A 352 -16.49 -9.28 7.51
CA PHE A 352 -15.11 -9.17 7.95
C PHE A 352 -14.73 -10.27 8.95
N VAL A 353 -15.56 -10.49 9.98
CA VAL A 353 -15.32 -11.54 10.98
C VAL A 353 -15.30 -12.92 10.33
N CYS A 354 -16.25 -13.21 9.44
CA CYS A 354 -16.27 -14.48 8.70
C CYS A 354 -15.09 -14.62 7.74
N GLY A 355 -14.58 -13.53 7.17
CA GLY A 355 -13.40 -13.54 6.30
C GLY A 355 -12.11 -13.88 7.04
N ILE A 356 -11.93 -13.33 8.24
CA ILE A 356 -10.71 -13.56 9.04
C ILE A 356 -10.72 -14.89 9.79
N ALA A 357 -11.90 -15.35 10.24
CA ALA A 357 -12.02 -16.50 11.15
C ALA A 357 -11.31 -17.78 10.66
N PRO A 358 -11.41 -18.20 9.38
CA PRO A 358 -10.74 -19.40 8.90
C PRO A 358 -9.21 -19.33 8.98
N ASN A 359 -8.64 -18.12 8.91
CA ASN A 359 -7.20 -17.89 8.92
C ASN A 359 -6.62 -17.69 10.33
N MET A 360 -7.47 -17.50 11.35
CA MET A 360 -7.04 -17.24 12.73
C MET A 360 -6.16 -18.35 13.33
N PRO A 361 -6.45 -19.66 13.14
CA PRO A 361 -5.57 -20.69 13.67
C PRO A 361 -4.20 -20.68 12.99
N GLY A 362 -4.13 -20.49 11.67
CA GLY A 362 -2.84 -20.40 10.99
C GLY A 362 -2.03 -19.15 11.39
N LEU A 363 -2.70 -18.02 11.68
CA LEU A 363 -2.06 -16.85 12.27
C LEU A 363 -1.47 -17.16 13.65
N ALA A 364 -2.22 -17.87 14.50
CA ALA A 364 -1.71 -18.27 15.82
C ALA A 364 -0.46 -19.15 15.70
N ALA A 365 -0.40 -20.05 14.71
CA ALA A 365 0.78 -20.86 14.43
C ALA A 365 1.98 -19.99 13.99
N ALA A 366 1.73 -18.99 13.13
CA ALA A 366 2.74 -18.04 12.71
C ALA A 366 3.28 -17.19 13.89
N CYS A 367 2.45 -16.95 14.91
CA CYS A 367 2.85 -16.28 16.16
C CYS A 367 3.52 -17.22 17.18
N GLY A 368 3.78 -18.49 16.84
CA GLY A 368 4.51 -19.43 17.69
C GLY A 368 3.65 -20.38 18.52
N GLN A 369 2.32 -20.40 18.31
CA GLN A 369 1.46 -21.35 19.00
C GLN A 369 1.64 -22.77 18.45
N SER A 370 1.86 -23.73 19.35
CA SER A 370 1.95 -25.16 19.03
C SER A 370 0.58 -25.85 19.03
N GLY A 371 0.49 -27.02 18.40
CA GLY A 371 -0.70 -27.88 18.44
C GLY A 371 -1.82 -27.48 17.47
N ILE A 372 -1.51 -26.68 16.45
CA ILE A 372 -2.47 -26.24 15.44
C ILE A 372 -2.58 -27.27 14.32
N PRO A 373 -3.81 -27.65 13.89
CA PRO A 373 -3.99 -28.61 12.80
C PRO A 373 -3.30 -28.17 11.51
N THR A 374 -2.59 -29.09 10.87
CA THR A 374 -1.85 -28.86 9.62
C THR A 374 -2.74 -28.24 8.53
N GLY A 375 -3.99 -28.67 8.43
CA GLY A 375 -4.95 -28.10 7.48
C GLY A 375 -5.19 -26.60 7.65
N ALA A 376 -5.18 -26.09 8.89
CA ALA A 376 -5.36 -24.66 9.15
C ALA A 376 -4.10 -23.85 8.83
N ILE A 377 -2.91 -24.44 9.04
CA ILE A 377 -1.63 -23.86 8.60
C ILE A 377 -1.60 -23.77 7.06
N TYR A 378 -2.10 -24.80 6.38
CA TYR A 378 -2.19 -24.81 4.92
C TYR A 378 -3.21 -23.81 4.40
N LEU A 379 -4.36 -23.66 5.05
CA LEU A 379 -5.34 -22.64 4.66
C LEU A 379 -4.76 -21.22 4.76
N TYR A 380 -3.93 -20.96 5.77
CA TYR A 380 -3.27 -19.68 5.96
C TYR A 380 -2.24 -19.35 4.87
N SER A 381 -1.74 -20.32 4.11
CA SER A 381 -0.95 -20.05 2.90
C SER A 381 -1.72 -19.22 1.88
N LEU A 382 -3.06 -19.28 1.91
CA LEU A 382 -3.99 -18.58 1.04
C LEU A 382 -4.68 -17.41 1.76
N SER A 383 -4.07 -16.87 2.84
CA SER A 383 -4.76 -15.97 3.77
C SER A 383 -5.42 -14.77 3.09
N TRP A 384 -4.76 -14.17 2.10
CA TRP A 384 -5.33 -13.08 1.29
C TRP A 384 -6.57 -13.52 0.50
N LEU A 385 -6.45 -14.62 -0.26
CA LEU A 385 -7.50 -15.10 -1.16
C LEU A 385 -8.72 -15.59 -0.39
N VAL A 386 -8.50 -16.42 0.64
CA VAL A 386 -9.57 -16.93 1.51
C VAL A 386 -10.30 -15.77 2.16
N SER A 387 -9.58 -14.81 2.75
CA SER A 387 -10.20 -13.68 3.41
C SER A 387 -11.00 -12.80 2.46
N THR A 388 -10.45 -12.53 1.26
CA THR A 388 -11.12 -11.71 0.24
C THR A 388 -12.39 -12.38 -0.27
N LEU A 389 -12.31 -13.67 -0.62
CA LEU A 389 -13.44 -14.41 -1.19
C LEU A 389 -14.51 -14.66 -0.14
N VAL A 390 -14.16 -15.13 1.06
CA VAL A 390 -15.14 -15.40 2.11
C VAL A 390 -15.84 -14.12 2.56
N ALA A 391 -15.11 -13.03 2.80
CA ALA A 391 -15.72 -11.76 3.17
C ALA A 391 -16.63 -11.21 2.04
N GLY A 392 -16.16 -11.26 0.79
CA GLY A 392 -16.95 -10.85 -0.37
C GLY A 392 -18.23 -11.67 -0.52
N SER A 393 -18.15 -13.00 -0.44
CA SER A 393 -19.30 -13.91 -0.55
C SER A 393 -20.31 -13.71 0.56
N VAL A 394 -19.86 -13.57 1.82
CA VAL A 394 -20.76 -13.31 2.97
C VAL A 394 -21.43 -11.95 2.83
N TYR A 395 -20.70 -10.91 2.41
CA TYR A 395 -21.27 -9.59 2.17
C TYR A 395 -22.34 -9.62 1.06
N TRP A 396 -22.05 -10.31 -0.05
CA TRP A 396 -23.00 -10.50 -1.14
C TRP A 396 -24.24 -11.27 -0.70
N ALA A 397 -24.08 -12.38 0.02
CA ALA A 397 -25.18 -13.21 0.50
C ALA A 397 -26.10 -12.44 1.46
N THR A 398 -25.52 -11.71 2.41
CA THR A 398 -26.30 -10.87 3.35
C THR A 398 -27.00 -9.70 2.66
N TRP A 399 -26.44 -9.16 1.57
CA TRP A 399 -27.12 -8.18 0.72
C TRP A 399 -28.27 -8.81 -0.07
N LYS A 400 -28.11 -10.03 -0.61
CA LYS A 400 -29.18 -10.74 -1.32
C LYS A 400 -30.38 -11.06 -0.42
N VAL A 401 -30.14 -11.44 0.83
CA VAL A 401 -31.19 -11.75 1.81
C VAL A 401 -31.97 -10.50 2.20
N ALA A 402 -31.29 -9.36 2.37
CA ALA A 402 -31.95 -8.11 2.74
C ALA A 402 -31.32 -6.94 1.98
N PRO A 403 -31.78 -6.50 0.81
CA PRO A 403 -31.15 -5.41 0.08
C PRO A 403 -31.12 -4.10 0.90
N PHE A 404 -30.02 -3.35 0.85
CA PHE A 404 -29.94 -1.99 1.41
C PHE A 404 -30.17 -0.95 0.30
N PRO A 405 -30.62 0.27 0.64
CA PRO A 405 -30.78 1.34 -0.34
C PRO A 405 -29.44 1.71 -0.99
N VAL A 406 -29.45 1.77 -2.32
CA VAL A 406 -28.32 2.19 -3.15
C VAL A 406 -28.61 3.58 -3.70
N ASP A 407 -27.58 4.42 -3.83
CA ASP A 407 -27.75 5.72 -4.46
C ASP A 407 -28.29 5.60 -5.89
N GLU A 408 -29.03 6.61 -6.33
CA GLU A 408 -29.29 6.78 -7.75
C GLU A 408 -27.99 7.02 -8.52
N LYS A 409 -27.99 6.65 -9.80
CA LYS A 409 -26.81 6.80 -10.64
C LYS A 409 -26.55 8.29 -10.87
N GLN A 410 -25.59 8.85 -10.15
CA GLN A 410 -25.18 10.23 -10.38
C GLN A 410 -24.54 10.34 -11.78
N LYS A 411 -25.08 11.21 -12.66
CA LYS A 411 -24.37 11.64 -13.86
C LYS A 411 -23.21 12.51 -13.40
N LEU A 412 -21.99 11.97 -13.43
CA LEU A 412 -20.78 12.75 -13.21
C LEU A 412 -20.57 13.64 -14.42
N TYR A 413 -20.88 14.93 -14.29
CA TYR A 413 -20.43 15.94 -15.24
C TYR A 413 -18.92 16.10 -15.02
N ILE A 414 -18.14 15.48 -15.89
CA ILE A 414 -16.71 15.76 -15.99
C ILE A 414 -16.62 17.05 -16.80
N GLU A 415 -16.31 18.19 -16.17
CA GLU A 415 -15.97 19.42 -16.89
C GLU A 415 -14.87 19.10 -17.91
N GLY A 416 -15.21 19.24 -19.20
CA GLY A 416 -14.32 18.95 -20.32
C GLY A 416 -14.69 17.75 -21.20
N SER A 417 -15.78 17.04 -20.94
CA SER A 417 -16.44 16.19 -21.94
C SER A 417 -17.52 17.02 -22.63
N GLU A 418 -17.41 17.18 -23.93
CA GLU A 418 -18.33 17.95 -24.77
C GLU A 418 -19.79 17.72 -24.37
N ALA A 419 -20.48 18.83 -24.07
CA ALA A 419 -21.90 18.88 -23.90
C ALA A 419 -22.53 18.77 -25.29
N GLU A 420 -22.71 17.55 -25.79
CA GLU A 420 -23.65 17.29 -26.88
C GLU A 420 -24.94 16.68 -26.35
N THR A 421 -25.96 17.55 -26.33
CA THR A 421 -27.35 17.28 -26.71
C THR A 421 -28.20 16.39 -25.80
N SER A 422 -29.07 17.04 -25.02
CA SER A 422 -30.52 16.85 -25.18
C SER A 422 -31.27 17.97 -24.47
N SER A 423 -31.57 19.02 -25.23
CA SER A 423 -32.77 19.84 -24.99
C SER A 423 -33.98 19.00 -25.41
N HIS A 424 -34.73 18.48 -24.44
CA HIS A 424 -36.20 18.43 -24.49
C HIS A 424 -36.77 17.88 -23.18
N ASN A 425 -37.84 18.54 -22.74
CA ASN A 425 -38.76 18.20 -21.63
C ASN A 425 -38.36 18.73 -20.24
N ALA A 426 -38.27 20.05 -20.13
CA ALA A 426 -38.67 20.73 -18.91
C ALA A 426 -40.15 21.13 -19.04
N THR A 427 -41.06 20.23 -18.64
CA THR A 427 -42.44 20.59 -18.34
C THR A 427 -42.48 21.20 -16.95
N GLN A 428 -42.81 22.49 -16.93
CA GLN A 428 -43.52 23.25 -15.89
C GLN A 428 -43.58 22.64 -14.49
N TYR A 429 -42.93 23.30 -13.53
CA TYR A 429 -43.60 23.63 -12.27
C TYR A 429 -43.32 25.09 -11.93
N GLU A 430 -44.41 25.84 -11.87
CA GLU A 430 -44.47 27.26 -11.57
C GLU A 430 -44.02 27.58 -10.14
N THR A 431 -43.52 28.80 -10.07
CA THR A 431 -43.13 29.63 -8.93
C THR A 431 -44.03 29.56 -7.69
N GLY A 432 -43.38 29.44 -6.53
CA GLY A 432 -43.91 29.86 -5.22
C GLY A 432 -42.78 30.44 -4.37
N LYS A 433 -42.89 31.74 -4.05
CA LYS A 433 -41.95 32.56 -3.26
C LYS A 433 -41.73 32.00 -1.85
N GLY A 434 -40.51 32.13 -1.31
CA GLY A 434 -40.23 31.98 0.12
C GLY A 434 -38.74 31.86 0.45
N GLU A 435 -38.26 32.79 1.26
CA GLU A 435 -36.92 33.08 1.78
C GLU A 435 -35.96 31.93 2.16
N ASP A 436 -34.66 32.28 2.12
CA ASP A 436 -33.51 31.78 2.89
C ASP A 436 -32.92 30.38 2.66
N ALA A 437 -31.78 30.35 1.95
CA ALA A 437 -30.50 29.81 2.46
C ALA A 437 -29.35 30.03 1.45
N LYS A 438 -28.47 31.00 1.74
CA LYS A 438 -27.14 31.10 1.12
C LYS A 438 -26.25 29.97 1.67
N ILE A 439 -25.82 29.05 0.81
CA ILE A 439 -24.62 28.23 1.05
C ILE A 439 -23.61 28.59 -0.04
N LEU A 440 -22.73 29.53 0.30
CA LEU A 440 -21.54 29.86 -0.49
C LEU A 440 -20.48 28.77 -0.24
N ALA A 441 -20.25 27.91 -1.22
CA ALA A 441 -19.05 27.10 -1.30
C ALA A 441 -17.97 27.91 -2.06
N TYR A 442 -17.15 28.65 -1.32
CA TYR A 442 -15.94 29.27 -1.87
C TYR A 442 -14.88 28.17 -2.10
N THR A 443 -14.69 27.77 -3.35
CA THR A 443 -13.43 27.19 -3.82
C THR A 443 -12.64 28.30 -4.52
N GLY A 444 -11.82 29.00 -3.75
CA GLY A 444 -10.91 30.02 -4.26
C GLY A 444 -9.78 29.39 -5.07
N VAL A 445 -9.91 29.45 -6.40
CA VAL A 445 -8.79 29.50 -7.35
C VAL A 445 -9.21 30.48 -8.44
N GLU A 446 -9.06 31.78 -8.18
CA GLU A 446 -9.08 32.78 -9.25
C GLU A 446 -7.79 32.64 -10.06
N LYS A 447 -7.94 32.38 -11.36
CA LYS A 447 -6.92 32.70 -12.37
C LYS A 447 -7.48 33.82 -13.24
N PRO A 448 -6.67 34.83 -13.59
CA PRO A 448 -7.15 36.00 -14.30
C PRO A 448 -7.46 35.63 -15.76
N LEU A 449 -8.64 36.04 -16.22
CA LEU A 449 -9.03 36.07 -17.62
C LEU A 449 -8.11 37.08 -18.33
N ARG A 450 -7.24 36.60 -19.23
CA ARG A 450 -6.63 37.47 -20.25
C ARG A 450 -7.69 37.74 -21.31
N GLY A 451 -8.13 38.99 -21.39
CA GLY A 451 -8.93 39.49 -22.50
C GLY A 451 -8.15 39.46 -23.80
N HIS A 452 -8.84 39.04 -24.85
CA HIS A 452 -8.50 39.38 -26.22
C HIS A 452 -8.96 40.81 -26.49
N GLU A 453 -8.02 41.68 -26.84
CA GLU A 453 -8.14 42.65 -27.94
C GLU A 453 -6.89 42.49 -28.81
#